data_AF-A0A9P0BTU7-F1
#
_entry.id   AF-A0A9P0BTU7-F1
#
_cell.length_a   1.000
_cell.length_b   1.000
_cell.length_c   1.000
_cell.angle_alpha   90.00
_cell.angle_beta   90.00
_cell.angle_gamma   90.00
#
_symmetry.space_group_name_H-M   'P 1'
#
loop_
_entity.id
_entity.type
_entity.pdbx_description
1 polymer ?
#
loop_
_entity_poly.entity_id
_entity_poly.type
_entity_poly.pdbx_seq_one_letter_code
_entity_poly.pdbx_strand_id
1 'polypeptide(L)'
;MYLFLFSIPNFVFVVLLCAINCICGRMFGEEGFYPAGYYDSQQVQYDRIKNALTKLEHAPQWVSDWPSPSIKMGQVSGVAIDNMGRLLVFHRSRNVWDVNTFSDRDVYQGIGDDPIPDPTILVLNDTGELVDMWGQNLFFIPHGITVDIEGNVWVTDVALHQVFKFTPDQRQKPALVLGEKFIPGNSDTRFCKPSAVAVLSNGDFFVADGYCNHRILKYSPDGTIILQWGIGHGSSPFVFNVPHALTLAEDRGLVCVADRERGRVACFRHDNGTFQSSFSNWLMGGRIFSVAYAPVHGGRLYIVNGPVSQILPVRGYVIDFTSGRLIQTFAPDAGLKNPHDIVTSPDGSKVYVAELSPYRVYKFVDETLKNESLLEKVEKNVTVTSATHVKPTATVEVVGSGGGGAGAGRVAALVGRAGGAAGAAAAALLALAALALRSARNNGKGYEAEPLVH
;
A
#
# COMPACT_ATOMS: atom_id res chain seq x y z
N MET A 1 57.89 8.66 -46.80
CA MET A 1 57.63 8.74 -48.25
C MET A 1 56.22 8.18 -48.48
N TYR A 2 55.27 9.07 -48.79
CA TYR A 2 53.93 8.88 -49.39
C TYR A 2 53.02 7.72 -48.91
N LEU A 3 51.93 8.05 -48.18
CA LEU A 3 50.51 8.13 -48.64
C LEU A 3 49.79 6.75 -48.49
N PHE A 4 48.64 6.60 -47.83
CA PHE A 4 47.34 7.17 -48.17
C PHE A 4 46.36 7.12 -46.97
N LEU A 5 45.62 8.22 -46.80
CA LEU A 5 44.32 8.27 -46.12
C LEU A 5 43.25 7.68 -47.06
N PHE A 6 42.51 6.68 -46.61
CA PHE A 6 41.19 6.36 -47.16
C PHE A 6 40.15 6.26 -46.04
N SER A 7 39.07 6.98 -46.31
CA SER A 7 37.85 7.11 -45.53
C SER A 7 37.11 5.76 -45.43
N ILE A 8 36.66 5.38 -44.23
CA ILE A 8 35.69 4.29 -44.03
C ILE A 8 34.41 4.90 -43.41
N PRO A 9 33.21 4.61 -43.95
CA PRO A 9 31.97 5.25 -43.54
C PRO A 9 31.26 4.52 -42.37
N ASN A 10 30.62 5.30 -41.50
CA ASN A 10 29.38 5.03 -40.76
C ASN A 10 29.00 3.57 -40.42
N PHE A 11 29.88 2.83 -39.75
CA PHE A 11 29.48 1.59 -39.05
C PHE A 11 29.98 1.50 -37.60
N VAL A 12 30.76 2.49 -37.13
CA VAL A 12 31.36 2.49 -35.78
C VAL A 12 30.54 3.30 -34.76
N PHE A 13 29.54 4.08 -35.20
CA PHE A 13 28.73 4.90 -34.28
C PHE A 13 27.51 4.18 -33.68
N VAL A 14 27.09 3.03 -34.23
CA VAL A 14 25.96 2.24 -33.67
C VAL A 14 26.44 1.21 -32.64
N VAL A 15 27.70 0.77 -32.71
CA VAL A 15 28.25 -0.18 -31.72
C VAL A 15 28.67 0.52 -30.42
N LEU A 16 29.03 1.81 -30.46
CA LEU A 16 29.43 2.56 -29.26
C LEU A 16 28.23 3.01 -28.39
N LEU A 17 27.04 3.21 -28.98
CA LEU A 17 25.81 3.49 -28.23
C LEU A 17 25.17 2.24 -27.60
N CYS A 18 25.40 1.05 -28.18
CA CYS A 18 25.05 -0.21 -27.52
C CYS A 18 26.05 -0.58 -26.40
N ALA A 19 27.34 -0.22 -26.52
CA ALA A 19 28.31 -0.45 -25.47
C ALA A 19 28.11 0.47 -24.24
N ILE A 20 27.67 1.72 -24.43
CA ILE A 20 27.40 2.65 -23.31
C ILE A 20 26.08 2.29 -22.58
N ASN A 21 25.07 1.76 -23.28
CA ASN A 21 23.88 1.20 -22.63
C ASN A 21 24.14 -0.16 -21.95
N CYS A 22 25.10 -0.96 -22.42
CA CYS A 22 25.55 -2.16 -21.71
C CYS A 22 26.41 -1.87 -20.48
N ILE A 23 27.05 -0.69 -20.41
CA ILE A 23 27.89 -0.29 -19.27
C ILE A 23 27.10 0.52 -18.22
N CYS A 24 26.02 1.22 -18.59
CA CYS A 24 25.12 1.89 -17.64
C CYS A 24 23.95 1.02 -17.13
N GLY A 25 23.71 -0.16 -17.73
CA GLY A 25 22.76 -1.16 -17.22
C GLY A 25 23.24 -1.95 -15.99
N ARG A 26 24.41 -1.62 -15.43
CA ARG A 26 24.99 -2.26 -14.23
C ARG A 26 24.86 -1.45 -12.95
N MET A 27 23.96 -0.45 -12.92
CA MET A 27 23.68 0.36 -11.73
C MET A 27 22.26 0.18 -11.19
N PHE A 28 21.73 -1.04 -11.25
CA PHE A 28 20.75 -1.52 -10.27
C PHE A 28 21.12 -2.96 -9.96
N GLY A 29 21.97 -3.12 -8.95
CA GLY A 29 22.16 -4.42 -8.33
C GLY A 29 20.83 -4.81 -7.69
N GLU A 30 20.07 -5.68 -8.36
CA GLU A 30 19.34 -6.71 -7.65
C GLU A 30 20.37 -7.50 -6.85
N GLU A 31 20.68 -7.07 -5.62
CA GLU A 31 21.13 -8.01 -4.58
C GLU A 31 19.90 -8.80 -4.13
N GLY A 32 19.32 -9.52 -5.09
CA GLY A 32 18.47 -10.67 -4.85
C GLY A 32 19.31 -11.75 -4.18
N PHE A 33 18.63 -12.55 -3.38
CA PHE A 33 19.16 -13.60 -2.51
C PHE A 33 19.84 -14.77 -3.26
N TYR A 34 20.80 -14.51 -4.15
CA TYR A 34 21.71 -15.52 -4.69
C TYR A 34 23.05 -14.87 -5.06
N PRO A 35 23.98 -14.66 -4.10
CA PRO A 35 25.38 -14.50 -4.47
C PRO A 35 25.84 -15.83 -5.06
N ALA A 36 26.07 -15.84 -6.37
CA ALA A 36 26.86 -16.87 -7.01
C ALA A 36 28.26 -16.87 -6.36
N GLY A 37 28.60 -17.96 -5.67
CA GLY A 37 29.94 -18.22 -5.14
C GLY A 37 29.98 -18.42 -3.63
N TYR A 38 30.40 -19.63 -3.22
CA TYR A 38 30.52 -20.17 -1.86
C TYR A 38 29.21 -20.59 -1.18
N TYR A 39 29.03 -21.92 -1.05
CA TYR A 39 28.10 -22.53 -0.08
C TYR A 39 28.62 -22.21 1.32
N ASP A 40 28.23 -21.06 1.84
CA ASP A 40 28.51 -20.70 3.21
C ASP A 40 27.75 -21.65 4.14
N SER A 41 28.43 -22.23 5.12
CA SER A 41 27.77 -23.13 6.07
C SER A 41 26.61 -22.42 6.77
N GLN A 42 25.59 -23.16 7.21
CA GLN A 42 24.43 -22.60 7.91
C GLN A 42 24.84 -21.70 9.10
N GLN A 43 25.92 -22.06 9.79
CA GLN A 43 26.48 -21.29 10.89
C GLN A 43 27.02 -19.93 10.45
N VAL A 44 27.75 -19.86 9.33
CA VAL A 44 28.29 -18.58 8.85
C VAL A 44 27.18 -17.67 8.35
N GLN A 45 26.15 -18.21 7.70
CA GLN A 45 24.97 -17.44 7.32
C GLN A 45 24.28 -16.84 8.58
N TYR A 46 24.10 -17.66 9.61
CA TYR A 46 23.55 -17.22 10.89
C TYR A 46 24.38 -16.10 11.53
N ASP A 47 25.70 -16.25 11.60
CA ASP A 47 26.60 -15.26 12.18
C ASP A 47 26.60 -13.95 11.38
N ARG A 48 26.52 -14.02 10.04
CA ARG A 48 26.37 -12.84 9.17
C ARG A 48 25.07 -12.10 9.43
N ILE A 49 23.95 -12.81 9.52
CA ILE A 49 22.64 -12.22 9.84
C ILE A 49 22.70 -11.55 11.21
N LYS A 50 23.18 -12.27 12.23
CA LYS A 50 23.30 -11.77 13.59
C LYS A 50 24.14 -10.49 13.64
N ASN A 51 25.30 -10.48 13.00
CA ASN A 51 26.20 -9.32 12.95
C ASN A 51 25.63 -8.14 12.15
N ALA A 52 24.75 -8.37 11.18
CA ALA A 52 24.09 -7.31 10.46
C ALA A 52 22.96 -6.69 11.30
N LEU A 53 22.19 -7.52 12.02
CA LEU A 53 21.13 -7.05 12.91
C LEU A 53 21.66 -6.21 14.06
N THR A 54 22.84 -6.53 14.62
CA THR A 54 23.44 -5.71 15.70
C THR A 54 23.82 -4.30 15.27
N LYS A 55 23.92 -4.04 13.95
CA LYS A 55 24.22 -2.70 13.40
C LYS A 55 22.98 -1.85 13.18
N LEU A 56 21.78 -2.44 13.27
CA LEU A 56 20.53 -1.72 13.15
C LEU A 56 20.14 -1.15 14.52
N GLU A 57 19.43 -0.02 14.51
CA GLU A 57 18.78 0.48 15.71
C GLU A 57 17.66 -0.49 16.11
N HIS A 58 17.49 -0.67 17.42
CA HIS A 58 16.52 -1.63 17.96
C HIS A 58 15.19 -0.98 18.34
N ALA A 59 14.79 0.08 17.63
CA ALA A 59 13.54 0.80 17.81
C ALA A 59 12.51 0.42 16.73
N PRO A 60 11.20 0.52 17.01
CA PRO A 60 10.55 0.85 18.30
C PRO A 60 10.72 -0.23 19.38
N GLN A 61 10.60 0.15 20.67
CA GLN A 61 10.80 -0.71 21.84
C GLN A 61 9.52 -1.45 22.26
N TRP A 62 9.61 -2.72 22.64
CA TRP A 62 8.47 -3.54 23.05
C TRP A 62 7.91 -3.12 24.43
N VAL A 63 6.58 -3.14 24.57
CA VAL A 63 5.87 -2.97 25.85
C VAL A 63 5.45 -4.35 26.39
N SER A 64 6.16 -4.85 27.40
CA SER A 64 6.08 -6.26 27.88
C SER A 64 4.75 -6.70 28.47
N ASP A 65 4.01 -5.77 29.09
CA ASP A 65 2.76 -6.03 29.82
C ASP A 65 1.52 -5.50 29.08
N TRP A 66 1.59 -5.50 27.75
CA TRP A 66 0.51 -5.02 26.88
C TRP A 66 0.18 -6.06 25.79
N PRO A 67 -1.11 -6.30 25.47
CA PRO A 67 -2.30 -5.82 26.17
C PRO A 67 -2.58 -6.68 27.42
N SER A 68 -3.71 -6.45 28.12
CA SER A 68 -4.08 -7.30 29.26
C SER A 68 -4.11 -8.80 28.87
N PRO A 69 -3.47 -9.71 29.64
CA PRO A 69 -3.45 -11.14 29.35
C PRO A 69 -4.83 -11.83 29.53
N SER A 70 -5.80 -11.12 30.11
CA SER A 70 -7.18 -11.59 30.24
C SER A 70 -7.94 -11.59 28.91
N ILE A 71 -7.50 -10.79 27.94
CA ILE A 71 -8.16 -10.68 26.64
C ILE A 71 -7.91 -11.96 25.85
N LYS A 72 -8.98 -12.66 25.48
CA LYS A 72 -8.91 -13.87 24.66
C LYS A 72 -9.21 -13.53 23.21
N MET A 73 -8.38 -14.04 22.33
CA MET A 73 -8.52 -13.88 20.89
C MET A 73 -8.07 -15.16 20.18
N GLY A 74 -8.60 -15.34 18.98
CA GLY A 74 -8.19 -16.39 18.05
C GLY A 74 -6.97 -15.97 17.24
N GLN A 75 -6.75 -16.65 16.12
CA GLN A 75 -5.82 -16.16 15.09
C GLN A 75 -6.09 -14.68 14.78
N VAL A 76 -5.14 -13.80 15.11
CA VAL A 76 -5.29 -12.37 14.87
C VAL A 76 -4.86 -12.09 13.45
N SER A 77 -5.81 -11.70 12.61
CA SER A 77 -5.58 -11.54 11.18
C SER A 77 -5.34 -10.08 10.79
N GLY A 78 -5.78 -9.12 11.58
CA GLY A 78 -5.58 -7.71 11.23
C GLY A 78 -5.62 -6.78 12.42
N VAL A 79 -4.95 -5.64 12.26
CA VAL A 79 -4.95 -4.55 13.24
C VAL A 79 -5.11 -3.20 12.55
N ALA A 80 -5.90 -2.31 13.13
CA ALA A 80 -6.08 -0.94 12.65
C ALA A 80 -6.15 0.04 13.81
N ILE A 81 -5.82 1.32 13.59
CA ILE A 81 -5.97 2.37 14.60
C ILE A 81 -7.16 3.24 14.20
N ASP A 82 -8.08 3.49 15.12
CA ASP A 82 -9.20 4.41 14.87
C ASP A 82 -8.79 5.89 15.03
N ASN A 83 -9.72 6.78 14.68
CA ASN A 83 -9.51 8.23 14.75
C ASN A 83 -9.33 8.77 16.18
N MET A 84 -9.56 7.94 17.21
CA MET A 84 -9.30 8.26 18.62
C MET A 84 -7.95 7.70 19.10
N GLY A 85 -7.20 7.03 18.22
CA GLY A 85 -5.92 6.39 18.56
C GLY A 85 -6.06 5.06 19.31
N ARG A 86 -7.25 4.43 19.28
CA ARG A 86 -7.49 3.10 19.86
C ARG A 86 -7.17 2.02 18.84
N LEU A 87 -6.69 0.88 19.30
CA LEU A 87 -6.40 -0.26 18.45
C LEU A 87 -7.66 -1.10 18.23
N LEU A 88 -8.01 -1.37 16.98
CA LEU A 88 -8.93 -2.42 16.57
C LEU A 88 -8.14 -3.69 16.25
N VAL A 89 -8.58 -4.82 16.79
CA VAL A 89 -8.00 -6.15 16.58
C VAL A 89 -9.06 -7.03 15.91
N PHE A 90 -8.78 -7.50 14.69
CA PHE A 90 -9.65 -8.42 13.96
C PHE A 90 -9.12 -9.85 14.09
N HIS A 91 -9.94 -10.76 14.63
CA HIS A 91 -9.53 -12.13 14.92
C HIS A 91 -10.59 -13.15 14.53
N ARG A 92 -10.16 -14.40 14.35
CA ARG A 92 -11.00 -15.51 13.87
C ARG A 92 -11.77 -16.27 14.97
N SER A 93 -11.79 -15.75 16.19
CA SER A 93 -12.27 -16.46 17.40
C SER A 93 -11.81 -17.93 17.43
N ARG A 94 -12.74 -18.89 17.44
CA ARG A 94 -12.48 -20.33 17.41
C ARG A 94 -12.07 -20.88 16.05
N ASN A 95 -12.34 -20.15 14.96
CA ASN A 95 -12.04 -20.60 13.62
C ASN A 95 -10.53 -20.49 13.34
N VAL A 96 -10.00 -21.49 12.64
CA VAL A 96 -8.59 -21.56 12.25
C VAL A 96 -8.56 -21.67 10.73
N TRP A 97 -7.78 -20.80 10.08
CA TRP A 97 -7.45 -21.01 8.68
C TRP A 97 -6.26 -21.97 8.58
N ASP A 98 -6.54 -23.16 8.08
CA ASP A 98 -5.59 -24.23 7.80
C ASP A 98 -5.76 -24.80 6.37
N VAL A 99 -5.08 -25.91 6.12
CA VAL A 99 -5.08 -26.61 4.83
C VAL A 99 -6.44 -27.22 4.45
N ASN A 100 -7.36 -27.38 5.41
CA ASN A 100 -8.68 -28.00 5.19
C ASN A 100 -9.80 -26.95 5.05
N THR A 101 -9.49 -25.66 5.17
CA THR A 101 -10.49 -24.59 5.17
C THR A 101 -11.15 -24.39 3.80
N PHE A 102 -10.43 -24.69 2.71
CA PHE A 102 -10.88 -24.49 1.34
C PHE A 102 -10.71 -25.75 0.50
N SER A 103 -11.50 -25.90 -0.56
CA SER A 103 -11.28 -26.90 -1.60
C SER A 103 -10.09 -26.53 -2.49
N ASP A 104 -9.75 -27.42 -3.42
CA ASP A 104 -8.77 -27.20 -4.49
C ASP A 104 -9.15 -26.06 -5.45
N ARG A 105 -10.42 -25.62 -5.43
CA ARG A 105 -10.95 -24.51 -6.22
C ARG A 105 -11.19 -23.25 -5.39
N ASP A 106 -10.53 -23.15 -4.24
CA ASP A 106 -10.62 -22.01 -3.33
C ASP A 106 -12.01 -21.77 -2.73
N VAL A 107 -12.93 -22.74 -2.81
CA VAL A 107 -14.28 -22.65 -2.23
C VAL A 107 -14.22 -23.02 -0.75
N TYR A 108 -14.83 -22.22 0.11
CA TYR A 108 -14.90 -22.49 1.55
C TYR A 108 -15.65 -23.81 1.83
N GLN A 109 -15.09 -24.68 2.69
CA GLN A 109 -15.69 -25.99 2.95
C GLN A 109 -16.83 -25.95 3.98
N GLY A 110 -16.88 -24.94 4.86
CA GLY A 110 -17.91 -24.77 5.89
C GLY A 110 -19.20 -24.09 5.40
N ILE A 111 -19.52 -24.19 4.11
CA ILE A 111 -20.77 -23.60 3.59
C ILE A 111 -21.95 -24.33 4.21
N GLY A 112 -22.79 -23.58 4.92
CA GLY A 112 -23.93 -24.11 5.69
C GLY A 112 -23.75 -23.95 7.20
N ASP A 113 -22.52 -23.71 7.68
CA ASP A 113 -22.26 -23.38 9.07
C ASP A 113 -22.75 -21.95 9.40
N ASP A 114 -23.06 -21.72 10.67
CA ASP A 114 -23.31 -20.38 11.18
C ASP A 114 -22.02 -19.54 11.19
N PRO A 115 -22.11 -18.21 10.98
CA PRO A 115 -20.96 -17.31 11.15
C PRO A 115 -20.40 -17.38 12.59
N ILE A 116 -19.21 -16.84 12.81
CA ILE A 116 -18.57 -16.80 14.14
C ILE A 116 -19.52 -16.11 15.14
N PRO A 117 -19.97 -16.79 16.21
CA PRO A 117 -20.96 -16.23 17.12
C PRO A 117 -20.37 -15.23 18.12
N ASP A 118 -19.05 -15.27 18.34
CA ASP A 118 -18.35 -14.36 19.24
C ASP A 118 -18.02 -13.03 18.56
N PRO A 119 -17.79 -11.95 19.31
CA PRO A 119 -17.18 -10.73 18.79
C PRO A 119 -15.86 -11.06 18.09
N THR A 120 -15.66 -10.48 16.91
CA THR A 120 -14.45 -10.69 16.07
C THR A 120 -13.59 -9.44 15.97
N ILE A 121 -14.14 -8.28 16.34
CA ILE A 121 -13.43 -7.00 16.40
C ILE A 121 -13.39 -6.55 17.85
N LEU A 122 -12.19 -6.46 18.41
CA LEU A 122 -11.92 -5.99 19.76
C LEU A 122 -11.29 -4.59 19.69
N VAL A 123 -11.72 -3.67 20.55
CA VAL A 123 -11.16 -2.31 20.62
C VAL A 123 -10.40 -2.13 21.93
N LEU A 124 -9.11 -1.84 21.82
CA LEU A 124 -8.21 -1.64 22.95
C LEU A 124 -7.82 -0.17 23.05
N ASN A 125 -7.86 0.39 24.26
CA ASN A 125 -7.28 1.71 24.50
C ASN A 125 -5.74 1.63 24.59
N ASP A 126 -5.09 2.78 24.82
CA ASP A 126 -3.63 2.86 24.86
C ASP A 126 -3.00 2.05 26.00
N THR A 127 -3.71 1.89 27.14
CA THR A 127 -3.26 1.08 28.29
C THR A 127 -3.41 -0.42 28.05
N GLY A 128 -4.12 -0.83 26.99
CA GLY A 128 -4.32 -2.24 26.64
C GLY A 128 -5.55 -2.87 27.28
N GLU A 129 -6.46 -2.04 27.80
CA GLU A 129 -7.76 -2.45 28.29
C GLU A 129 -8.75 -2.56 27.12
N LEU A 130 -9.60 -3.57 27.20
CA LEU A 130 -10.68 -3.79 26.26
C LEU A 130 -11.83 -2.82 26.56
N VAL A 131 -12.10 -1.91 25.64
CA VAL A 131 -13.09 -0.83 25.83
C VAL A 131 -14.34 -1.00 24.98
N ASP A 132 -14.29 -1.83 23.93
CA ASP A 132 -15.43 -2.12 23.05
C ASP A 132 -15.20 -3.44 22.30
N MET A 133 -16.28 -4.09 21.84
CA MET A 133 -16.23 -5.31 21.05
C MET A 133 -17.49 -5.48 20.20
N TRP A 134 -17.34 -5.98 18.98
CA TRP A 134 -18.46 -6.24 18.06
C TRP A 134 -18.05 -7.20 16.93
N GLY A 135 -18.90 -7.37 15.93
CA GLY A 135 -18.66 -8.22 14.77
C GLY A 135 -19.10 -9.68 14.95
N GLN A 136 -19.93 -9.94 15.96
CA GLN A 136 -20.56 -11.23 16.19
C GLN A 136 -21.55 -11.58 15.06
N ASN A 137 -21.58 -12.85 14.67
CA ASN A 137 -22.48 -13.40 13.64
C ASN A 137 -22.32 -12.80 12.24
N LEU A 138 -21.17 -12.19 11.92
CA LEU A 138 -20.94 -11.55 10.61
C LEU A 138 -19.95 -12.30 9.70
N PHE A 139 -18.91 -12.90 10.27
CA PHE A 139 -17.73 -13.37 9.52
C PHE A 139 -17.46 -14.86 9.70
N PHE A 140 -16.72 -15.45 8.76
CA PHE A 140 -16.33 -16.85 8.75
C PHE A 140 -14.82 -17.01 8.90
N ILE A 141 -14.03 -16.34 8.06
CA ILE A 141 -12.58 -16.32 8.16
C ILE A 141 -12.09 -14.87 7.96
N PRO A 142 -12.12 -14.07 9.03
CA PRO A 142 -11.52 -12.74 9.10
C PRO A 142 -10.10 -12.67 8.52
N HIS A 143 -9.82 -11.58 7.78
CA HIS A 143 -8.50 -11.28 7.25
C HIS A 143 -8.07 -9.82 7.53
N GLY A 144 -8.19 -8.91 6.57
CA GLY A 144 -7.72 -7.52 6.72
C GLY A 144 -8.73 -6.64 7.45
N ILE A 145 -8.22 -5.60 8.12
CA ILE A 145 -9.02 -4.51 8.71
C ILE A 145 -8.32 -3.17 8.49
N THR A 146 -9.07 -2.11 8.19
CA THR A 146 -8.59 -0.72 8.20
C THR A 146 -9.69 0.22 8.66
N VAL A 147 -9.33 1.42 9.10
CA VAL A 147 -10.26 2.48 9.49
C VAL A 147 -9.99 3.71 8.62
N ASP A 148 -11.03 4.25 8.01
CA ASP A 148 -10.90 5.47 7.19
C ASP A 148 -11.05 6.76 8.00
N ILE A 149 -10.82 7.90 7.35
CA ILE A 149 -10.85 9.22 8.00
C ILE A 149 -12.23 9.61 8.56
N GLU A 150 -13.31 8.98 8.09
CA GLU A 150 -14.66 9.16 8.62
C GLU A 150 -14.96 8.22 9.80
N GLY A 151 -14.04 7.30 10.11
CA GLY A 151 -14.17 6.30 11.15
C GLY A 151 -14.89 5.03 10.70
N ASN A 152 -15.14 4.86 9.40
CA ASN A 152 -15.72 3.63 8.90
C ASN A 152 -14.69 2.50 9.00
N VAL A 153 -15.15 1.32 9.37
CA VAL A 153 -14.32 0.12 9.49
C VAL A 153 -14.50 -0.73 8.24
N TRP A 154 -13.39 -0.97 7.55
CA TRP A 154 -13.34 -1.79 6.34
C TRP A 154 -12.68 -3.11 6.65
N VAL A 155 -13.28 -4.22 6.22
CA VAL A 155 -12.75 -5.56 6.50
C VAL A 155 -12.83 -6.46 5.28
N THR A 156 -11.97 -7.47 5.24
CA THR A 156 -12.05 -8.56 4.26
C THR A 156 -12.29 -9.90 4.95
N ASP A 157 -13.08 -10.75 4.31
CA ASP A 157 -13.30 -12.13 4.74
C ASP A 157 -12.95 -13.07 3.59
N VAL A 158 -12.00 -13.98 3.83
CA VAL A 158 -11.46 -14.86 2.79
C VAL A 158 -12.37 -16.04 2.51
N ALA A 159 -13.20 -16.47 3.46
CA ALA A 159 -14.18 -17.53 3.24
C ALA A 159 -15.37 -17.00 2.44
N LEU A 160 -15.80 -15.77 2.75
CA LEU A 160 -16.88 -15.12 2.03
C LEU A 160 -16.44 -14.60 0.65
N HIS A 161 -15.15 -14.44 0.39
CA HIS A 161 -14.60 -13.78 -0.80
C HIS A 161 -15.10 -12.34 -0.96
N GLN A 162 -15.24 -11.63 0.16
CA GLN A 162 -15.93 -10.35 0.21
C GLN A 162 -15.16 -9.28 0.98
N VAL A 163 -15.48 -8.03 0.64
CA VAL A 163 -15.05 -6.81 1.32
C VAL A 163 -16.28 -6.11 1.88
N PHE A 164 -16.17 -5.59 3.10
CA PHE A 164 -17.27 -4.93 3.81
C PHE A 164 -16.84 -3.55 4.32
N LYS A 165 -17.75 -2.58 4.27
CA LYS A 165 -17.65 -1.27 4.96
C LYS A 165 -18.72 -1.19 6.04
N PHE A 166 -18.34 -0.86 7.27
CA PHE A 166 -19.26 -0.56 8.37
C PHE A 166 -19.08 0.88 8.82
N THR A 167 -20.19 1.61 8.96
CA THR A 167 -20.15 2.99 9.46
C THR A 167 -20.14 2.99 11.00
N PRO A 168 -19.64 4.06 11.65
CA PRO A 168 -19.61 4.15 13.11
C PRO A 168 -20.97 3.93 13.78
N ASP A 169 -22.05 4.36 13.12
CA ASP A 169 -23.44 4.29 13.58
C ASP A 169 -24.15 2.97 13.23
N GLN A 170 -23.61 2.16 12.32
CA GLN A 170 -24.20 0.89 11.90
C GLN A 170 -23.14 -0.22 11.77
N ARG A 171 -22.92 -0.94 12.89
CA ARG A 171 -21.92 -2.02 13.00
C ARG A 171 -22.48 -3.44 12.81
N GLN A 172 -23.80 -3.59 12.74
CA GLN A 172 -24.46 -4.90 12.57
C GLN A 172 -24.82 -5.19 11.11
N LYS A 173 -24.77 -4.17 10.26
CA LYS A 173 -25.08 -4.29 8.83
C LYS A 173 -24.08 -3.46 8.03
N PRO A 174 -23.41 -4.03 7.03
CA PRO A 174 -22.49 -3.28 6.20
C PRO A 174 -23.23 -2.22 5.37
N ALA A 175 -22.61 -1.06 5.23
CA ALA A 175 -23.04 0.00 4.31
C ALA A 175 -22.63 -0.31 2.85
N LEU A 176 -21.56 -1.08 2.66
CA LEU A 176 -21.11 -1.59 1.37
C LEU A 176 -20.66 -3.04 1.49
N VAL A 177 -21.01 -3.86 0.50
CA VAL A 177 -20.52 -5.23 0.33
C VAL A 177 -20.05 -5.38 -1.11
N LEU A 178 -18.81 -5.83 -1.29
CA LEU A 178 -18.24 -6.17 -2.60
C LEU A 178 -17.84 -7.64 -2.63
N GLY A 179 -17.95 -8.27 -3.78
CA GLY A 179 -17.73 -9.71 -3.96
C GLY A 179 -19.01 -10.53 -3.82
N GLU A 180 -18.93 -11.78 -4.26
CA GLU A 180 -20.06 -12.72 -4.26
C GLU A 180 -19.85 -13.75 -3.16
N LYS A 181 -20.83 -13.86 -2.24
CA LYS A 181 -20.71 -14.64 -1.01
C LYS A 181 -20.34 -16.09 -1.30
N PHE A 182 -19.20 -16.55 -0.77
CA PHE A 182 -18.64 -17.91 -0.92
C PHE A 182 -18.22 -18.29 -2.35
N ILE A 183 -18.25 -17.36 -3.30
CA ILE A 183 -17.99 -17.67 -4.71
C ILE A 183 -16.67 -17.00 -5.13
N PRO A 184 -15.55 -17.76 -5.17
CA PRO A 184 -14.29 -17.24 -5.66
C PRO A 184 -14.37 -16.85 -7.14
N GLY A 185 -13.57 -15.85 -7.54
CA GLY A 185 -13.40 -15.53 -8.95
C GLY A 185 -12.40 -14.41 -9.20
N ASN A 186 -12.16 -14.14 -10.48
CA ASN A 186 -11.27 -13.08 -10.97
C ASN A 186 -12.00 -12.14 -11.95
N SER A 187 -13.33 -12.02 -11.82
CA SER A 187 -14.12 -11.03 -12.58
C SER A 187 -14.12 -9.69 -11.85
N ASP A 188 -14.73 -8.67 -12.46
CA ASP A 188 -14.89 -7.34 -11.85
C ASP A 188 -15.81 -7.35 -10.61
N THR A 189 -16.62 -8.39 -10.44
CA THR A 189 -17.60 -8.51 -9.35
C THR A 189 -17.26 -9.59 -8.32
N ARG A 190 -16.19 -10.38 -8.55
CA ARG A 190 -15.79 -11.47 -7.66
C ARG A 190 -14.34 -11.31 -7.24
N PHE A 191 -14.06 -11.65 -5.99
CA PHE A 191 -12.70 -11.75 -5.46
C PHE A 191 -12.30 -13.20 -5.26
N CYS A 192 -11.01 -13.44 -5.06
CA CYS A 192 -10.49 -14.72 -4.64
C CYS A 192 -9.62 -14.51 -3.39
N LYS A 193 -10.27 -14.62 -2.23
CA LYS A 193 -9.68 -14.45 -0.89
C LYS A 193 -8.98 -13.08 -0.77
N PRO A 194 -9.76 -11.98 -0.79
CA PRO A 194 -9.22 -10.62 -0.71
C PRO A 194 -8.53 -10.38 0.64
N SER A 195 -7.37 -9.74 0.60
CA SER A 195 -6.42 -9.69 1.71
C SER A 195 -6.42 -8.36 2.47
N ALA A 196 -6.57 -7.22 1.78
CA ALA A 196 -6.49 -5.93 2.43
C ALA A 196 -7.30 -4.85 1.71
N VAL A 197 -7.63 -3.79 2.47
CA VAL A 197 -8.22 -2.56 1.96
C VAL A 197 -7.37 -1.38 2.43
N ALA A 198 -7.20 -0.37 1.58
CA ALA A 198 -6.66 0.93 1.98
C ALA A 198 -7.50 2.05 1.37
N VAL A 199 -7.88 3.03 2.19
CA VAL A 199 -8.88 4.05 1.83
C VAL A 199 -8.20 5.42 1.83
N LEU A 200 -8.27 6.12 0.70
CA LEU A 200 -7.76 7.47 0.54
C LEU A 200 -8.62 8.48 1.29
N SER A 201 -8.05 9.63 1.64
CA SER A 201 -8.77 10.74 2.27
C SER A 201 -9.99 11.26 1.47
N ASN A 202 -10.03 11.02 0.16
CA ASN A 202 -11.18 11.39 -0.70
C ASN A 202 -12.28 10.31 -0.76
N GLY A 203 -12.09 9.18 -0.07
CA GLY A 203 -13.00 8.04 -0.04
C GLY A 203 -12.79 7.02 -1.16
N ASP A 204 -11.96 7.29 -2.16
CA ASP A 204 -11.51 6.23 -3.08
C ASP A 204 -10.77 5.17 -2.28
N PHE A 205 -10.84 3.91 -2.69
CA PHE A 205 -10.17 2.84 -1.95
C PHE A 205 -9.57 1.78 -2.86
N PHE A 206 -8.62 1.04 -2.29
CA PHE A 206 -7.94 -0.06 -2.95
C PHE A 206 -8.26 -1.37 -2.26
N VAL A 207 -8.39 -2.43 -3.04
CA VAL A 207 -8.51 -3.80 -2.55
C VAL A 207 -7.34 -4.62 -3.11
N ALA A 208 -6.62 -5.31 -2.23
CA ALA A 208 -5.68 -6.35 -2.61
C ALA A 208 -6.42 -7.68 -2.72
N ASP A 209 -6.44 -8.26 -3.91
CA ASP A 209 -7.10 -9.53 -4.20
C ASP A 209 -6.03 -10.56 -4.54
N GLY A 210 -5.58 -11.30 -3.52
CA GLY A 210 -4.20 -11.76 -3.51
C GLY A 210 -3.91 -13.24 -3.24
N TYR A 211 -4.73 -13.99 -2.52
CA TYR A 211 -4.35 -15.37 -2.18
C TYR A 211 -4.43 -16.33 -3.37
N CYS A 212 -5.43 -16.13 -4.23
CA CYS A 212 -5.61 -16.89 -5.47
C CYS A 212 -5.72 -15.99 -6.71
N ASN A 213 -5.62 -14.67 -6.52
CA ASN A 213 -5.49 -13.67 -7.58
C ASN A 213 -4.19 -12.87 -7.40
N HIS A 214 -3.87 -12.01 -8.37
CA HIS A 214 -2.60 -11.28 -8.42
C HIS A 214 -2.82 -9.81 -8.79
N ARG A 215 -3.85 -9.18 -8.21
CA ARG A 215 -4.29 -7.85 -8.64
C ARG A 215 -4.59 -6.91 -7.47
N ILE A 216 -4.42 -5.63 -7.75
CA ILE A 216 -4.92 -4.52 -6.94
C ILE A 216 -6.02 -3.83 -7.74
N LEU A 217 -7.15 -3.55 -7.09
CA LEU A 217 -8.28 -2.85 -7.68
C LEU A 217 -8.49 -1.53 -6.95
N LYS A 218 -8.72 -0.44 -7.67
CA LYS A 218 -9.15 0.85 -7.14
C LYS A 218 -10.64 1.04 -7.40
N TYR A 219 -11.35 1.51 -6.40
CA TYR A 219 -12.76 1.83 -6.43
C TYR A 219 -13.00 3.29 -6.05
N SER A 220 -14.10 3.86 -6.56
CA SER A 220 -14.70 5.08 -6.04
C SER A 220 -15.44 4.80 -4.72
N PRO A 221 -15.81 5.83 -3.94
CA PRO A 221 -16.46 5.65 -2.64
C PRO A 221 -17.76 4.83 -2.66
N ASP A 222 -18.44 4.80 -3.81
CA ASP A 222 -19.68 4.04 -4.04
C ASP A 222 -19.47 2.59 -4.47
N GLY A 223 -18.22 2.15 -4.64
CA GLY A 223 -17.87 0.79 -5.04
C GLY A 223 -17.81 0.56 -6.55
N THR A 224 -17.78 1.61 -7.38
CA THR A 224 -17.50 1.48 -8.82
C THR A 224 -16.00 1.32 -9.07
N ILE A 225 -15.60 0.38 -9.93
CA ILE A 225 -14.17 0.19 -10.29
C ILE A 225 -13.68 1.40 -11.09
N ILE A 226 -12.53 1.94 -10.69
CA ILE A 226 -11.81 3.01 -11.39
C ILE A 226 -10.66 2.44 -12.22
N LEU A 227 -9.80 1.61 -11.60
CA LEU A 227 -8.70 0.94 -12.29
C LEU A 227 -8.33 -0.38 -11.61
N GLN A 228 -7.64 -1.26 -12.34
CA GLN A 228 -7.00 -2.44 -11.77
C GLN A 228 -5.65 -2.69 -12.42
N TRP A 229 -4.72 -3.28 -11.67
CA TRP A 229 -3.42 -3.69 -12.18
C TRP A 229 -2.89 -4.92 -11.45
N GLY A 230 -1.90 -5.57 -12.06
CA GLY A 230 -1.27 -6.76 -11.52
C GLY A 230 -1.41 -7.96 -12.44
N ILE A 231 -0.38 -8.81 -12.49
CA ILE A 231 -0.34 -10.05 -13.25
C ILE A 231 0.32 -11.15 -12.42
N GLY A 232 0.01 -12.42 -12.70
CA GLY A 232 0.53 -13.55 -11.91
C GLY A 232 1.87 -14.12 -12.40
N HIS A 233 2.36 -13.72 -13.57
CA HIS A 233 3.54 -14.32 -14.19
C HIS A 233 4.31 -13.33 -15.07
N GLY A 234 5.56 -13.66 -15.36
CA GLY A 234 6.48 -12.85 -16.14
C GLY A 234 7.51 -12.12 -15.28
N SER A 235 8.18 -11.13 -15.89
CA SER A 235 9.24 -10.34 -15.28
C SER A 235 8.92 -8.86 -15.42
N SER A 236 8.10 -8.35 -14.52
CA SER A 236 7.63 -6.96 -14.50
C SER A 236 7.36 -6.52 -13.06
N PRO A 237 7.49 -5.22 -12.74
CA PRO A 237 7.12 -4.72 -11.41
C PRO A 237 5.66 -5.00 -11.04
N PHE A 238 4.79 -5.21 -12.03
CA PHE A 238 3.37 -5.53 -11.86
C PHE A 238 3.11 -7.02 -11.58
N VAL A 239 4.14 -7.87 -11.55
CA VAL A 239 3.96 -9.29 -11.19
C VAL A 239 3.86 -9.41 -9.68
N PHE A 240 2.70 -9.79 -9.18
CA PHE A 240 2.48 -10.02 -7.75
C PHE A 240 2.44 -11.52 -7.43
N ASN A 241 2.90 -11.90 -6.25
CA ASN A 241 2.67 -13.22 -5.68
C ASN A 241 2.16 -13.05 -4.24
N VAL A 242 0.84 -13.10 -4.11
CA VAL A 242 0.10 -12.78 -2.89
C VAL A 242 0.29 -11.32 -2.46
N PRO A 243 -0.32 -10.35 -3.17
CA PRO A 243 -0.48 -9.00 -2.63
C PRO A 243 -1.31 -9.09 -1.35
N HIS A 244 -0.67 -8.88 -0.21
CA HIS A 244 -1.21 -9.31 1.09
C HIS A 244 -1.67 -8.16 1.98
N ALA A 245 -0.94 -7.05 1.96
CA ALA A 245 -1.27 -5.86 2.73
C ALA A 245 -1.09 -4.60 1.87
N LEU A 246 -1.81 -3.55 2.24
CA LEU A 246 -1.78 -2.24 1.58
C LEU A 246 -1.51 -1.16 2.62
N THR A 247 -0.65 -0.21 2.29
CA THR A 247 -0.50 1.04 3.05
C THR A 247 -0.50 2.22 2.09
N LEU A 248 -1.04 3.35 2.54
CA LEU A 248 -1.01 4.60 1.79
C LEU A 248 0.13 5.49 2.29
N ALA A 249 0.87 6.07 1.35
CA ALA A 249 1.74 7.21 1.58
C ALA A 249 1.14 8.39 0.82
N GLU A 250 0.00 8.91 1.30
CA GLU A 250 -0.78 9.94 0.62
C GLU A 250 -0.01 11.24 0.41
N ASP A 251 0.86 11.62 1.36
CA ASP A 251 1.76 12.78 1.25
C ASP A 251 2.74 12.66 0.07
N ARG A 252 2.91 11.44 -0.46
CA ARG A 252 3.73 11.12 -1.65
C ARG A 252 2.87 10.74 -2.85
N GLY A 253 1.56 10.62 -2.63
CA GLY A 253 0.59 10.12 -3.57
C GLY A 253 0.80 8.66 -3.99
N LEU A 254 1.18 7.80 -3.06
CA LEU A 254 1.46 6.39 -3.35
C LEU A 254 0.56 5.43 -2.56
N VAL A 255 0.30 4.28 -3.17
CA VAL A 255 -0.18 3.06 -2.51
C VAL A 255 0.94 2.03 -2.58
N CYS A 256 1.29 1.43 -1.46
CA CYS A 256 2.35 0.43 -1.34
C CYS A 256 1.75 -0.93 -0.93
N VAL A 257 2.27 -1.98 -1.55
CA VAL A 257 1.77 -3.35 -1.45
C VAL A 257 2.84 -4.23 -0.81
N ALA A 258 2.51 -4.95 0.26
CA ALA A 258 3.31 -6.09 0.70
C ALA A 258 3.08 -7.26 -0.26
N ASP A 259 4.04 -7.49 -1.16
CA ASP A 259 4.02 -8.57 -2.14
C ASP A 259 4.64 -9.81 -1.52
N ARG A 260 3.79 -10.58 -0.82
CA ARG A 260 4.23 -11.45 0.28
C ARG A 260 5.26 -12.46 -0.16
N GLU A 261 4.95 -13.26 -1.18
CA GLU A 261 5.83 -14.33 -1.63
C GLU A 261 6.94 -13.84 -2.58
N ARG A 262 7.04 -12.52 -2.82
CA ARG A 262 8.19 -11.90 -3.49
C ARG A 262 9.13 -11.18 -2.53
N GLY A 263 8.82 -11.13 -1.22
CA GLY A 263 9.70 -10.54 -0.22
C GLY A 263 9.99 -9.05 -0.45
N ARG A 264 9.02 -8.31 -0.99
CA ARG A 264 9.17 -6.88 -1.30
C ARG A 264 7.95 -6.06 -0.93
N VAL A 265 8.17 -4.77 -0.72
CA VAL A 265 7.12 -3.74 -0.72
C VAL A 265 7.17 -3.01 -2.06
N ALA A 266 6.12 -3.10 -2.88
CA ALA A 266 6.04 -2.43 -4.17
C ALA A 266 5.08 -1.23 -4.11
N CYS A 267 5.52 -0.06 -4.52
CA CYS A 267 4.77 1.19 -4.43
C CYS A 267 4.39 1.73 -5.82
N PHE A 268 3.14 2.15 -5.92
CA PHE A 268 2.49 2.63 -7.14
C PHE A 268 1.82 3.97 -6.90
N ARG A 269 1.70 4.76 -7.95
CA ARG A 269 0.93 6.01 -7.99
C ARG A 269 -0.54 5.70 -7.71
N HIS A 270 -1.12 6.26 -6.64
CA HIS A 270 -2.52 5.95 -6.27
C HIS A 270 -3.55 6.52 -7.27
N ASP A 271 -3.15 7.46 -8.12
CA ASP A 271 -4.01 8.12 -9.09
C ASP A 271 -4.15 7.31 -10.39
N ASN A 272 -3.09 6.62 -10.83
CA ASN A 272 -3.07 5.95 -12.13
C ASN A 272 -2.43 4.55 -12.15
N GLY A 273 -1.96 4.05 -11.00
CA GLY A 273 -1.36 2.71 -10.89
C GLY A 273 0.06 2.58 -11.46
N THR A 274 0.71 3.66 -11.88
CA THR A 274 2.09 3.60 -12.39
C THR A 274 3.05 3.15 -11.29
N PHE A 275 3.88 2.15 -11.57
CA PHE A 275 4.92 1.69 -10.66
C PHE A 275 5.93 2.80 -10.38
N GLN A 276 6.33 2.96 -9.12
CA GLN A 276 7.31 3.97 -8.73
C GLN A 276 8.55 3.38 -8.06
N SER A 277 8.38 2.54 -7.05
CA SER A 277 9.53 2.01 -6.29
C SER A 277 9.24 0.64 -5.72
N SER A 278 10.30 -0.07 -5.37
CA SER A 278 10.23 -1.34 -4.65
C SER A 278 11.30 -1.37 -3.58
N PHE A 279 10.95 -1.89 -2.41
CA PHE A 279 11.85 -2.05 -1.28
C PHE A 279 11.96 -3.53 -0.93
N SER A 280 13.20 -4.04 -0.93
CA SER A 280 13.53 -5.38 -0.49
C SER A 280 14.88 -5.34 0.23
N ASN A 281 15.09 -6.29 1.14
CA ASN A 281 16.36 -6.43 1.85
C ASN A 281 16.52 -7.89 2.27
N TRP A 282 17.71 -8.44 2.09
CA TRP A 282 18.00 -9.84 2.42
C TRP A 282 17.75 -10.19 3.90
N LEU A 283 17.82 -9.21 4.81
CA LEU A 283 17.46 -9.40 6.23
C LEU A 283 15.96 -9.59 6.45
N MET A 284 15.10 -8.99 5.62
CA MET A 284 13.66 -9.21 5.68
C MET A 284 13.26 -10.58 5.12
N GLY A 285 14.13 -11.19 4.30
CA GLY A 285 13.90 -12.49 3.69
C GLY A 285 12.91 -12.46 2.53
N GLY A 286 12.53 -13.64 2.05
CA GLY A 286 11.66 -13.80 0.89
C GLY A 286 10.16 -13.66 1.17
N ARG A 287 9.75 -13.39 2.41
CA ARG A 287 8.33 -13.37 2.80
C ARG A 287 7.94 -12.19 3.70
N ILE A 288 7.25 -11.20 3.14
CA ILE A 288 6.81 -9.99 3.85
C ILE A 288 5.29 -10.04 4.04
N PHE A 289 4.79 -10.11 5.27
CA PHE A 289 3.36 -10.25 5.52
C PHE A 289 2.62 -8.91 5.49
N SER A 290 3.17 -7.87 6.12
CA SER A 290 2.48 -6.59 6.16
C SER A 290 3.44 -5.42 6.21
N VAL A 291 2.92 -4.26 5.85
CA VAL A 291 3.62 -2.98 5.81
C VAL A 291 2.70 -1.87 6.27
N ALA A 292 3.23 -0.95 7.07
CA ALA A 292 2.56 0.29 7.48
C ALA A 292 3.47 1.48 7.20
N TYR A 293 2.89 2.62 6.82
CA TYR A 293 3.61 3.85 6.53
C TYR A 293 3.32 4.93 7.57
N ALA A 294 4.34 5.70 7.95
CA ALA A 294 4.18 6.94 8.68
C ALA A 294 4.95 8.09 8.00
N PRO A 295 4.37 9.29 7.84
CA PRO A 295 5.01 10.45 7.22
C PRO A 295 5.98 11.17 8.17
N VAL A 296 6.83 10.43 8.90
CA VAL A 296 7.84 10.96 9.81
C VAL A 296 9.24 10.81 9.22
N HIS A 297 10.14 11.76 9.51
CA HIS A 297 11.52 11.77 8.99
C HIS A 297 11.65 11.55 7.48
N GLY A 298 10.75 12.13 6.68
CA GLY A 298 10.75 11.88 5.24
C GLY A 298 10.23 10.50 4.84
N GLY A 299 9.40 9.90 5.69
CA GLY A 299 8.65 8.66 5.45
C GLY A 299 9.35 7.43 6.03
N ARG A 300 8.63 6.66 6.85
CA ARG A 300 9.07 5.35 7.35
C ARG A 300 8.11 4.26 6.91
N LEU A 301 8.67 3.13 6.46
CA LEU A 301 7.93 1.88 6.25
C LEU A 301 8.26 0.93 7.38
N TYR A 302 7.23 0.55 8.15
CA TYR A 302 7.30 -0.49 9.16
C TYR A 302 6.84 -1.80 8.54
N ILE A 303 7.67 -2.82 8.58
CA ILE A 303 7.48 -4.07 7.83
C ILE A 303 7.60 -5.24 8.80
N VAL A 304 6.74 -6.23 8.67
CA VAL A 304 6.89 -7.53 9.36
C VAL A 304 7.10 -8.64 8.33
N ASN A 305 8.17 -9.40 8.52
CA ASN A 305 8.38 -10.63 7.75
C ASN A 305 7.68 -11.82 8.42
N GLY A 306 7.58 -12.94 7.72
CA GLY A 306 7.03 -14.18 8.28
C GLY A 306 8.04 -15.32 8.34
N PRO A 307 7.65 -16.46 8.92
CA PRO A 307 8.51 -17.64 9.00
C PRO A 307 8.78 -18.19 7.58
N VAL A 308 10.07 -18.32 7.24
CA VAL A 308 10.54 -18.89 5.96
C VAL A 308 11.54 -20.02 6.20
N SER A 309 12.52 -19.80 7.07
CA SER A 309 13.54 -20.77 7.43
C SER A 309 13.94 -20.59 8.90
N GLN A 310 14.66 -21.55 9.47
CA GLN A 310 15.15 -21.44 10.84
C GLN A 310 16.30 -20.43 11.01
N ILE A 311 16.88 -19.94 9.90
CA ILE A 311 18.08 -19.09 9.93
C ILE A 311 17.69 -17.61 10.00
N LEU A 312 16.67 -17.20 9.24
CA LEU A 312 16.21 -15.81 9.23
C LEU A 312 15.23 -15.58 10.38
N PRO A 313 15.50 -14.63 11.29
CA PRO A 313 14.61 -14.35 12.39
C PRO A 313 13.35 -13.63 11.88
N VAL A 314 12.22 -13.95 12.52
CA VAL A 314 10.94 -13.31 12.28
C VAL A 314 10.83 -12.08 13.18
N ARG A 315 10.77 -10.89 12.58
CA ARG A 315 10.93 -9.59 13.24
C ARG A 315 10.20 -8.48 12.48
N GLY A 316 10.10 -7.33 13.16
CA GLY A 316 9.81 -6.05 12.52
C GLY A 316 11.07 -5.37 11.99
N TYR A 317 10.90 -4.61 10.92
CA TYR A 317 11.95 -3.87 10.21
C TYR A 317 11.44 -2.47 9.88
N VAL A 318 12.33 -1.48 9.86
CA VAL A 318 12.01 -0.11 9.48
C VAL A 318 12.91 0.33 8.34
N ILE A 319 12.29 0.72 7.22
CA ILE A 319 12.98 1.30 6.07
C ILE A 319 12.72 2.81 6.06
N ASP A 320 13.79 3.58 5.88
CA ASP A 320 13.70 4.99 5.52
C ASP A 320 13.22 5.08 4.07
N PHE A 321 12.02 5.63 3.86
CA PHE A 321 11.35 5.62 2.58
C PHE A 321 12.16 6.35 1.49
N THR A 322 12.80 7.45 1.87
CA THR A 322 13.49 8.35 0.92
C THR A 322 14.79 7.74 0.42
N SER A 323 15.60 7.16 1.31
CA SER A 323 16.88 6.53 0.95
C SER A 323 16.75 5.05 0.58
N GLY A 324 15.64 4.40 0.94
CA GLY A 324 15.44 2.95 0.80
C GLY A 324 16.29 2.12 1.75
N ARG A 325 16.98 2.74 2.71
CA ARG A 325 17.85 2.04 3.65
C ARG A 325 17.04 1.37 4.76
N LEU A 326 17.38 0.11 5.05
CA LEU A 326 16.98 -0.54 6.29
C LEU A 326 17.74 0.10 7.46
N ILE A 327 17.00 0.72 8.39
CA ILE A 327 17.57 1.55 9.46
C ILE A 327 17.33 0.96 10.86
N GLN A 328 16.20 0.29 11.07
CA GLN A 328 15.86 -0.26 12.38
C GLN A 328 15.27 -1.68 12.29
N THR A 329 15.29 -2.40 13.40
CA THR A 329 14.61 -3.67 13.60
C THR A 329 14.02 -3.74 15.00
N PHE A 330 12.91 -4.45 15.17
CA PHE A 330 12.23 -4.58 16.46
C PHE A 330 11.58 -5.95 16.60
N ALA A 331 11.48 -6.44 17.83
CA ALA A 331 10.82 -7.69 18.18
C ALA A 331 10.62 -7.71 19.71
N PRO A 332 9.66 -8.48 20.23
CA PRO A 332 9.65 -8.79 21.66
C PRO A 332 10.88 -9.65 22.00
N ASP A 333 11.21 -9.80 23.29
CA ASP A 333 12.41 -10.54 23.73
C ASP A 333 12.44 -11.98 23.22
N ALA A 334 11.28 -12.64 23.16
CA ALA A 334 11.13 -14.01 22.65
C ALA A 334 11.14 -14.11 21.10
N GLY A 335 11.23 -12.98 20.40
CA GLY A 335 11.03 -12.85 18.96
C GLY A 335 9.56 -12.98 18.55
N LEU A 336 9.23 -12.50 17.34
CA LEU A 336 7.96 -12.83 16.71
C LEU A 336 8.03 -14.28 16.18
N LYS A 337 6.88 -14.93 16.05
CA LYS A 337 6.74 -16.31 15.58
C LYS A 337 5.99 -16.37 14.25
N ASN A 338 4.84 -15.74 14.16
CA ASN A 338 4.02 -15.71 12.94
C ASN A 338 3.20 -14.41 12.86
N PRO A 339 3.88 -13.26 12.71
CA PRO A 339 3.22 -11.98 12.55
C PRO A 339 2.51 -11.92 11.20
N HIS A 340 1.37 -11.26 11.18
CA HIS A 340 0.47 -11.26 10.02
C HIS A 340 0.08 -9.87 9.56
N ASP A 341 -0.08 -8.94 10.50
CA ASP A 341 -0.43 -7.57 10.18
C ASP A 341 0.30 -6.57 11.09
N ILE A 342 0.47 -5.34 10.60
CA ILE A 342 1.14 -4.25 11.30
C ILE A 342 0.40 -2.92 11.03
N VAL A 343 0.25 -2.11 12.07
CA VAL A 343 -0.24 -0.73 11.95
C VAL A 343 0.62 0.21 12.78
N THR A 344 0.78 1.45 12.33
CA THR A 344 1.53 2.49 13.02
C THR A 344 0.66 3.73 13.24
N SER A 345 0.89 4.45 14.33
CA SER A 345 0.26 5.77 14.52
C SER A 345 0.79 6.75 13.47
N PRO A 346 0.02 7.80 13.11
CA PRO A 346 0.45 8.78 12.11
C PRO A 346 1.78 9.48 12.44
N ASP A 347 2.10 9.62 13.73
CA ASP A 347 3.37 10.18 14.23
C ASP A 347 4.49 9.12 14.36
N GLY A 348 4.25 7.89 13.93
CA GLY A 348 5.19 6.76 14.01
C GLY A 348 5.52 6.29 15.44
N SER A 349 5.02 6.96 16.48
CA SER A 349 5.43 6.74 17.86
C SER A 349 4.91 5.43 18.46
N LYS A 350 3.89 4.82 17.85
CA LYS A 350 3.30 3.55 18.28
C LYS A 350 3.18 2.62 17.09
N VAL A 351 3.63 1.38 17.28
CA VAL A 351 3.50 0.31 16.28
C VAL A 351 2.83 -0.89 16.94
N TYR A 352 1.85 -1.46 16.26
CA TYR A 352 1.15 -2.66 16.72
C TYR A 352 1.33 -3.79 15.71
N VAL A 353 1.60 -4.99 16.20
CA VAL A 353 1.81 -6.19 15.37
C VAL A 353 0.86 -7.29 15.81
N ALA A 354 0.11 -7.84 14.86
CA ALA A 354 -0.77 -8.99 15.04
C ALA A 354 -0.02 -10.30 14.79
N GLU A 355 -0.23 -11.32 15.62
CA GLU A 355 0.28 -12.68 15.40
C GLU A 355 -0.85 -13.71 15.19
N LEU A 356 -0.65 -14.56 14.18
CA LEU A 356 -1.45 -15.75 13.94
C LEU A 356 -1.11 -16.90 14.88
N SER A 357 0.07 -16.90 15.49
CA SER A 357 0.48 -17.89 16.48
C SER A 357 1.76 -17.40 17.17
N PRO A 358 1.77 -17.17 18.50
CA PRO A 358 0.62 -17.24 19.40
C PRO A 358 -0.47 -16.19 19.06
N TYR A 359 -1.71 -16.46 19.46
CA TYR A 359 -2.86 -15.59 19.20
C TYR A 359 -2.82 -14.32 20.06
N ARG A 360 -2.07 -13.30 19.62
CA ARG A 360 -1.90 -12.05 20.36
C ARG A 360 -1.55 -10.86 19.48
N VAL A 361 -1.58 -9.69 20.10
CA VAL A 361 -1.03 -8.44 19.55
C VAL A 361 0.13 -7.94 20.43
N TYR A 362 1.08 -7.25 19.82
CA TYR A 362 2.17 -6.55 20.50
C TYR A 362 2.05 -5.05 20.28
N LYS A 363 2.51 -4.28 21.26
CA LYS A 363 2.72 -2.83 21.14
C LYS A 363 4.21 -2.53 21.25
N PHE A 364 4.66 -1.65 20.37
CA PHE A 364 5.99 -1.06 20.40
C PHE A 364 5.87 0.46 20.43
N VAL A 365 6.80 1.12 21.10
CA VAL A 365 6.84 2.58 21.21
C VAL A 365 8.21 3.09 20.79
N ASP A 366 8.23 4.13 19.96
CA ASP A 366 9.44 4.92 19.67
C ASP A 366 9.31 6.27 20.36
N GLU A 367 9.93 6.40 21.54
CA GLU A 367 9.85 7.63 22.34
C GLU A 367 10.66 8.78 21.74
N THR A 368 11.62 8.49 20.86
CA THR A 368 12.42 9.51 20.19
C THR A 368 11.52 10.41 19.32
N LEU A 369 10.48 9.84 18.73
CA LEU A 369 9.51 10.54 17.88
C LEU A 369 8.53 11.43 18.65
N LYS A 370 8.27 11.13 19.94
CA LYS A 370 7.35 11.93 20.75
C LYS A 370 7.91 13.34 21.01
N ASN A 371 9.20 13.44 21.30
CA ASN A 371 9.85 14.71 21.62
C ASN A 371 9.98 15.62 20.40
N GLU A 372 10.17 15.07 19.21
CA GLU A 372 10.24 15.85 17.97
C GLU A 372 8.89 16.45 17.58
N SER A 373 7.79 15.72 17.78
CA SER A 373 6.43 16.25 17.53
C SER A 373 6.09 17.46 18.44
N LEU A 374 6.65 17.49 19.65
CA LEU A 374 6.52 18.62 20.57
C LEU A 374 7.41 19.79 20.14
N LEU A 375 8.64 19.52 19.68
CA LEU A 375 9.55 20.55 19.16
C LEU A 375 9.03 21.20 17.88
N GLU A 376 8.47 20.43 16.95
CA GLU A 376 7.89 20.95 15.71
C GLU A 376 6.62 21.78 15.98
N LYS A 377 5.83 21.40 17.00
CA LYS A 377 4.70 22.22 17.51
C LYS A 377 5.18 23.51 18.19
N VAL A 378 6.30 23.47 18.92
CA VAL A 378 6.90 24.66 19.52
C VAL A 378 7.45 25.60 18.44
N GLU A 379 8.17 25.09 17.43
CA GLU A 379 8.68 25.91 16.32
C GLU A 379 7.57 26.55 15.48
N LYS A 380 6.48 25.82 15.20
CA LYS A 380 5.29 26.38 14.55
C LYS A 380 4.59 27.44 15.41
N ASN A 381 4.60 27.31 16.74
CA ASN A 381 4.05 28.34 17.63
C ASN A 381 4.98 29.57 17.77
N VAL A 382 6.29 29.37 17.74
CA VAL A 382 7.29 30.45 17.80
C VAL A 382 7.29 31.30 16.52
N THR A 383 7.10 30.67 15.36
CA THR A 383 6.99 31.37 14.06
C THR A 383 5.70 32.15 13.88
N VAL A 384 4.64 31.84 14.63
CA VAL A 384 3.37 32.59 14.61
C VAL A 384 3.40 33.83 15.53
N THR A 385 4.30 33.88 16.53
CA THR A 385 4.41 35.02 17.47
C THR A 385 5.28 36.19 17.01
N SER A 386 5.95 36.11 15.86
CA SER A 386 6.85 37.17 15.36
C SER A 386 6.25 38.03 14.24
N ALA A 387 4.99 38.44 14.39
CA ALA A 387 4.41 39.53 13.61
C ALA A 387 3.75 40.57 14.54
N THR A 388 4.55 41.49 15.08
CA THR A 388 4.05 42.76 15.62
C THR A 388 4.75 43.91 14.91
N HIS A 389 3.95 44.78 14.29
CA HIS A 389 4.10 46.24 14.12
C HIS A 389 3.16 46.67 12.98
N VAL A 390 2.43 47.79 12.96
CA VAL A 390 2.13 48.94 13.84
C VAL A 390 0.93 49.63 13.15
N LYS A 391 -0.03 50.16 13.92
CA LYS A 391 -1.05 51.09 13.42
C LYS A 391 -0.41 52.47 13.10
N PRO A 392 -0.74 53.13 11.99
CA PRO A 392 -0.62 54.58 11.89
C PRO A 392 -1.93 55.28 12.28
N THR A 393 -1.83 56.45 12.91
CA THR A 393 -2.94 57.39 13.16
C THR A 393 -2.44 58.82 12.91
N ALA A 394 -3.30 59.63 12.27
CA ALA A 394 -3.38 61.11 12.16
C ALA A 394 -3.54 61.54 10.68
N THR A 395 -4.76 61.87 10.19
CA THR A 395 -5.48 63.19 10.12
C THR A 395 -4.84 64.18 9.13
N VAL A 396 -5.52 65.02 8.32
CA VAL A 396 -6.88 65.31 7.81
C VAL A 396 -6.61 66.28 6.64
N GLU A 397 -7.36 66.24 5.52
CA GLU A 397 -7.72 67.46 4.78
C GLU A 397 -9.03 67.26 3.99
N VAL A 398 -9.85 68.30 3.98
CA VAL A 398 -11.26 68.36 3.55
C VAL A 398 -11.35 69.16 2.25
N VAL A 399 -11.98 68.61 1.20
CA VAL A 399 -12.83 69.26 0.16
C VAL A 399 -13.48 68.08 -0.60
N GLY A 400 -14.78 67.92 -0.91
CA GLY A 400 -15.90 68.82 -1.12
C GLY A 400 -16.51 68.51 -2.50
N SER A 401 -17.82 68.19 -2.55
CA SER A 401 -18.67 67.94 -3.74
C SER A 401 -18.42 66.62 -4.50
N GLY A 402 -19.40 65.90 -5.06
CA GLY A 402 -20.84 66.03 -5.17
C GLY A 402 -21.34 65.04 -6.23
N GLY A 403 -22.56 64.53 -6.07
CA GLY A 403 -23.44 64.12 -7.18
C GLY A 403 -23.20 62.78 -7.89
N GLY A 404 -24.10 61.83 -7.63
CA GLY A 404 -25.00 61.33 -8.67
C GLY A 404 -24.55 60.19 -9.59
N GLY A 405 -25.42 59.19 -9.73
CA GLY A 405 -25.81 58.72 -11.07
C GLY A 405 -25.45 57.28 -11.42
N ALA A 406 -26.50 56.47 -11.55
CA ALA A 406 -26.53 55.15 -12.15
C ALA A 406 -25.99 55.12 -13.60
N GLY A 407 -25.67 53.92 -14.09
CA GLY A 407 -25.53 53.73 -15.53
C GLY A 407 -24.94 52.39 -15.95
N ALA A 408 -25.83 51.43 -16.24
CA ALA A 408 -25.52 50.27 -17.06
C ALA A 408 -25.10 50.70 -18.49
N GLY A 409 -24.23 49.92 -19.15
CA GLY A 409 -23.93 50.15 -20.56
C GLY A 409 -22.98 49.12 -21.16
N ARG A 410 -23.54 48.23 -21.97
CA ARG A 410 -22.85 47.30 -22.89
C ARG A 410 -22.09 48.05 -24.00
N VAL A 411 -20.95 47.54 -24.44
CA VAL A 411 -20.38 47.71 -25.81
C VAL A 411 -19.58 46.42 -26.10
N ALA A 412 -20.04 45.49 -26.95
CA ALA A 412 -20.02 45.46 -28.41
C ALA A 412 -18.63 45.26 -29.03
N ALA A 413 -18.61 44.33 -30.00
CA ALA A 413 -17.46 43.71 -30.63
C ALA A 413 -16.64 44.65 -31.53
N LEU A 414 -15.38 44.28 -31.76
CA LEU A 414 -14.66 44.64 -32.98
C LEU A 414 -13.81 43.47 -33.49
N VAL A 415 -14.02 43.18 -34.77
CA VAL A 415 -13.25 42.26 -35.62
C VAL A 415 -11.98 42.99 -36.07
N GLY A 416 -10.83 42.31 -35.99
CA GLY A 416 -9.57 42.72 -36.60
C GLY A 416 -8.86 41.50 -37.17
N ARG A 417 -8.58 41.54 -38.47
CA ARG A 417 -8.10 40.43 -39.32
C ARG A 417 -6.61 40.64 -39.61
N ALA A 418 -5.76 39.66 -39.30
CA ALA A 418 -4.42 39.38 -39.86
C ALA A 418 -3.97 38.05 -39.23
N GLY A 419 -3.42 37.02 -39.86
CA GLY A 419 -2.87 36.82 -41.19
C GLY A 419 -1.73 35.78 -41.05
N GLY A 420 -1.90 34.58 -41.60
CA GLY A 420 -0.81 33.70 -42.04
C GLY A 420 -0.20 32.68 -41.06
N ALA A 421 -0.13 31.42 -41.54
CA ALA A 421 0.75 30.31 -41.14
C ALA A 421 0.26 29.28 -40.10
N ALA A 422 -0.75 28.48 -40.47
CA ALA A 422 -0.95 27.12 -39.93
C ALA A 422 -1.80 26.28 -40.90
N GLY A 423 -1.19 25.81 -42.00
CA GLY A 423 -1.91 25.10 -43.06
C GLY A 423 -1.01 24.15 -43.84
N ALA A 424 -0.35 23.22 -43.14
CA ALA A 424 0.36 22.11 -43.81
C ALA A 424 0.59 20.85 -42.93
N ALA A 425 0.31 20.87 -41.62
CA ALA A 425 0.57 19.70 -40.75
C ALA A 425 -0.70 18.91 -40.35
N ALA A 426 -1.90 19.40 -40.65
CA ALA A 426 -3.16 18.79 -40.19
C ALA A 426 -3.79 17.78 -41.17
N ALA A 427 -3.30 17.69 -42.42
CA ALA A 427 -3.86 16.79 -43.43
C ALA A 427 -3.11 15.43 -43.58
N ALA A 428 -1.94 15.28 -42.97
CA ALA A 428 -1.14 14.04 -43.07
C ALA A 428 -1.40 13.04 -41.92
N LEU A 429 -1.92 13.49 -40.78
CA LEU A 429 -2.17 12.64 -39.60
C LEU A 429 -3.54 11.93 -39.62
N LEU A 430 -4.49 12.41 -40.43
CA LEU A 430 -5.81 11.78 -40.58
C LEU A 430 -5.83 10.62 -41.59
N ALA A 431 -4.82 10.49 -42.46
CA ALA A 431 -4.72 9.40 -43.43
C ALA A 431 -4.04 8.13 -42.88
N LEU A 432 -3.19 8.24 -41.86
CA LEU A 432 -2.52 7.10 -41.22
C LEU A 432 -3.41 6.37 -40.20
N ALA A 433 -4.38 7.06 -39.58
CA ALA A 433 -5.34 6.47 -38.66
C ALA A 433 -6.36 5.55 -39.37
N ALA A 434 -6.69 5.81 -40.64
CA ALA A 434 -7.66 5.01 -41.39
C ALA A 434 -7.11 3.68 -41.96
N LEU A 435 -5.79 3.53 -42.09
CA LEU A 435 -5.14 2.31 -42.58
C LEU A 435 -4.83 1.30 -41.45
N ALA A 436 -4.56 1.76 -40.24
CA ALA A 436 -4.32 0.87 -39.08
C ALA A 436 -5.61 0.18 -38.58
N LEU A 437 -6.76 0.87 -38.68
CA LEU A 437 -8.07 0.32 -38.29
C LEU A 437 -8.63 -0.75 -39.26
N ARG A 438 -8.03 -0.91 -40.46
CA ARG A 438 -8.42 -1.96 -41.42
C ARG A 438 -7.64 -3.27 -41.25
N SER A 439 -6.46 -3.24 -40.62
CA SER A 439 -5.64 -4.44 -40.38
C SER A 439 -6.05 -5.19 -39.10
N ALA A 440 -6.51 -4.48 -38.06
CA ALA A 440 -6.93 -5.11 -36.80
C ALA A 440 -8.30 -5.81 -36.85
N ARG A 441 -9.10 -5.62 -37.90
CA ARG A 441 -10.43 -6.23 -38.03
C ARG A 441 -10.43 -7.63 -38.68
N ASN A 442 -9.28 -8.15 -39.12
CA ASN A 442 -9.18 -9.43 -39.85
C ASN A 442 -8.41 -10.57 -39.14
N ASN A 443 -7.84 -10.37 -37.94
CA ASN A 443 -7.09 -11.43 -37.23
C ASN A 443 -7.68 -11.75 -35.84
N GLY A 444 -8.87 -12.35 -35.80
CA GLY A 444 -9.49 -12.81 -34.55
C GLY A 444 -10.79 -13.58 -34.73
N LYS A 445 -10.83 -14.53 -35.67
CA LYS A 445 -11.87 -15.58 -35.73
C LYS A 445 -11.18 -16.94 -35.86
N GLY A 446 -11.57 -17.89 -35.00
CA GLY A 446 -11.10 -19.28 -34.90
C GLY A 446 -10.23 -19.48 -33.65
N TYR A 447 -10.59 -20.28 -32.64
CA TYR A 447 -11.29 -21.56 -32.63
C TYR A 447 -12.24 -21.68 -31.42
N GLU A 448 -13.49 -22.07 -31.67
CA GLU A 448 -14.34 -22.75 -30.68
C GLU A 448 -13.92 -24.22 -30.61
N ALA A 449 -13.77 -24.76 -29.40
CA ALA A 449 -13.67 -26.20 -29.16
C ALA A 449 -14.92 -26.64 -28.38
N GLU A 450 -15.71 -27.52 -28.99
CA GLU A 450 -16.87 -28.17 -28.42
C GLU A 450 -16.51 -29.21 -27.34
N PRO A 451 -17.48 -29.60 -26.48
CA PRO A 451 -17.25 -30.42 -25.29
C PRO A 451 -17.20 -31.92 -25.62
N LEU A 452 -16.28 -32.64 -24.98
CA LEU A 452 -16.31 -34.11 -24.98
C LEU A 452 -17.15 -34.62 -23.81
N VAL A 453 -18.23 -35.29 -24.20
CA VAL A 453 -19.03 -36.21 -23.40
C VAL A 453 -18.20 -37.48 -23.14
N HIS A 454 -17.95 -37.80 -21.87
CA HIS A 454 -18.18 -39.11 -21.24
C HIS A 454 -17.82 -39.10 -19.75
#